data_AF-A0A255SME7-F1
#
_entry.id   AF-A0A255SME7-F1
#
_cell.length_a   1.000
_cell.length_b   1.000
_cell.length_c   1.000
_cell.angle_alpha   90.00
_cell.angle_beta   90.00
_cell.angle_gamma   90.00
#
_symmetry.space_group_name_H-M   'P 1'
#
loop_
_entity.id
_entity.type
_entity.pdbx_description
1 polymer ?
#
loop_
_entity_poly.entity_id
_entity_poly.type
_entity_poly.pdbx_seq_one_letter_code
_entity_poly.pdbx_strand_id
1 'polypeptide(L)'
;MAYKQNSINEAYWRKYTEEASKFYKEKMFQLGTKDELKGSFHGIDAPNHMMYKIDTLYSKDGHRAYEFLLEYDIYEPNVGIYYGCKGFTLDGYDHDTEIENFNKEWEQLKGLVCTILNNTFPGKNFAMRFKATNNANDNTYWPFWITLQEEEDIHEVGLRALKLIRNVYRKMLEEDIIETKEFPVFKNNPDSTSFTQKAYTQFIEKLYIYKRGRMGRIVDEEATKKNILLFETFMNNAEKKRIIYRDLNYEYAWQVQEYSNSDFIRLFSAFFQYMADHHLIKTRGTTGVANIPWKELSRFILSPKGLPYGESLRTQKEDALCMPDNEVRHWRDLVQHLLTE
;
A
#
# COMPACT_ATOMS: atom_id res chain seq x y z
N MET A 1 -23.77 21.66 36.27
CA MET A 1 -25.21 21.36 36.10
C MET A 1 -25.31 20.01 35.43
N ALA A 2 -25.94 19.02 36.07
CA ALA A 2 -26.18 17.71 35.46
C ALA A 2 -27.27 17.85 34.39
N TYR A 3 -26.97 17.43 33.17
CA TYR A 3 -27.90 17.43 32.04
C TYR A 3 -29.12 16.55 32.38
N LYS A 4 -30.34 17.10 32.27
CA LYS A 4 -31.58 16.32 32.35
C LYS A 4 -32.08 16.05 30.93
N GLN A 5 -32.04 14.79 30.52
CA GLN A 5 -32.67 14.31 29.28
C GLN A 5 -34.17 14.67 29.33
N ASN A 6 -34.66 15.41 28.35
CA ASN A 6 -36.10 15.61 28.12
C ASN A 6 -36.42 15.25 26.66
N SER A 7 -37.70 15.05 26.32
CA SER A 7 -38.11 14.58 24.98
C SER A 7 -37.71 15.54 23.84
N ILE A 8 -37.63 16.85 24.13
CA ILE A 8 -37.16 17.87 23.18
C ILE A 8 -35.67 17.67 22.89
N ASN A 9 -34.87 17.42 23.93
CA ASN A 9 -33.45 17.15 23.82
C ASN A 9 -33.17 15.86 23.05
N GLU A 10 -33.99 14.82 23.23
CA GLU A 10 -33.85 13.57 22.47
C GLU A 10 -34.20 13.75 20.98
N ALA A 11 -35.31 14.45 20.67
CA ALA A 11 -35.68 14.74 19.29
C ALA A 11 -34.65 15.63 18.58
N TYR A 12 -34.12 16.63 19.29
CA TYR A 12 -33.02 17.48 18.82
C TYR A 12 -31.78 16.65 18.54
N TRP A 13 -31.32 15.85 19.52
CA TRP A 13 -30.16 14.98 19.38
C TRP A 13 -30.32 14.03 18.19
N ARG A 14 -31.44 13.32 18.07
CA ARG A 14 -31.69 12.40 16.95
C ARG A 14 -31.62 13.10 15.59
N LYS A 15 -32.27 14.26 15.45
CA LYS A 15 -32.29 15.02 14.19
C LYS A 15 -30.87 15.41 13.75
N TYR A 16 -30.10 16.03 14.64
CA TYR A 16 -28.77 16.52 14.27
C TYR A 16 -27.73 15.40 14.16
N THR A 17 -27.88 14.32 14.93
CA THR A 17 -27.09 13.10 14.74
C THR A 17 -27.36 12.49 13.37
N GLU A 18 -28.61 12.38 12.94
CA GLU A 18 -28.96 11.85 11.61
C GLU A 18 -28.43 12.75 10.48
N GLU A 19 -28.57 14.06 10.61
CA GLU A 19 -28.05 15.04 9.65
C GLU A 19 -26.52 14.96 9.53
N ALA A 20 -25.80 14.94 10.66
CA ALA A 20 -24.35 14.80 10.68
C ALA A 20 -23.88 13.43 10.16
N SER A 21 -24.67 12.38 10.40
CA SER A 21 -24.33 11.02 9.96
C SER A 21 -24.53 10.78 8.47
N LYS A 22 -25.30 11.62 7.77
CA LYS A 22 -25.62 11.43 6.36
C LYS A 22 -24.36 11.30 5.50
N PHE A 23 -23.38 12.18 5.72
CA PHE A 23 -22.12 12.17 5.01
C PHE A 23 -21.36 10.84 5.16
N TYR A 24 -21.21 10.36 6.40
CA TYR A 24 -20.48 9.13 6.69
C TYR A 24 -21.23 7.88 6.20
N LYS A 25 -22.56 7.85 6.29
CA LYS A 25 -23.40 6.77 5.72
C LYS A 25 -23.21 6.69 4.20
N GLU A 26 -23.30 7.82 3.50
CA GLU A 26 -23.09 7.90 2.06
C GLU A 26 -21.68 7.43 1.67
N LYS A 27 -20.67 7.79 2.46
CA LYS A 27 -19.30 7.30 2.25
C LYS A 27 -19.17 5.79 2.48
N MET A 28 -19.78 5.24 3.54
CA MET A 28 -19.80 3.79 3.79
C MET A 28 -20.51 3.02 2.67
N PHE A 29 -21.61 3.53 2.12
CA PHE A 29 -22.32 2.88 1.01
C PHE A 29 -21.51 2.78 -0.30
N GLN A 30 -20.37 3.47 -0.40
CA GLN A 30 -19.45 3.25 -1.51
C GLN A 30 -18.74 1.89 -1.42
N LEU A 31 -18.68 1.28 -0.23
CA LEU A 31 -18.04 -0.02 0.01
C LEU A 31 -18.98 -1.20 -0.21
N GLY A 32 -20.30 -0.99 -0.14
CA GLY A 32 -21.29 -2.06 -0.25
C GLY A 32 -22.72 -1.60 0.00
N THR A 33 -23.64 -2.53 -0.15
CA THR A 33 -25.06 -2.34 0.14
C THR A 33 -25.33 -2.30 1.65
N LYS A 34 -26.53 -1.86 2.03
CA LYS A 34 -26.95 -1.82 3.44
C LYS A 34 -26.86 -3.18 4.14
N ASP A 35 -27.19 -4.27 3.44
CA ASP A 35 -27.15 -5.61 4.03
C ASP A 35 -25.72 -6.14 4.16
N GLU A 36 -24.84 -5.85 3.20
CA GLU A 36 -23.41 -6.19 3.27
C GLU A 36 -22.68 -5.42 4.37
N LEU A 37 -23.14 -4.21 4.68
CA LEU A 37 -22.52 -3.33 5.68
C LEU A 37 -23.14 -3.47 7.07
N LYS A 38 -24.03 -4.43 7.30
CA LYS A 38 -24.59 -4.67 8.64
C LYS A 38 -23.45 -5.00 9.62
N GLY A 39 -23.36 -4.17 10.65
CA GLY A 39 -22.38 -4.35 11.71
C GLY A 39 -22.57 -5.69 12.41
N SER A 40 -21.48 -6.44 12.56
CA SER A 40 -21.44 -7.59 13.43
C SER A 40 -20.04 -7.74 14.02
N PHE A 41 -19.92 -8.31 15.22
CA PHE A 41 -18.67 -8.68 15.83
C PHE A 41 -18.68 -10.18 16.07
N HIS A 42 -17.85 -10.93 15.34
CA HIS A 42 -17.82 -12.39 15.41
C HIS A 42 -19.22 -13.06 15.29
N GLY A 43 -20.08 -12.53 14.40
CA GLY A 43 -21.43 -13.02 14.18
C GLY A 43 -22.51 -12.49 15.14
N ILE A 44 -22.14 -11.65 16.11
CA ILE A 44 -23.09 -10.93 16.98
C ILE A 44 -23.47 -9.61 16.32
N ASP A 45 -24.77 -9.36 16.15
CA ASP A 45 -25.28 -8.13 15.54
C ASP A 45 -24.86 -6.88 16.32
N ALA A 46 -24.33 -5.90 15.60
CA ALA A 46 -23.99 -4.57 16.09
C ALA A 46 -24.85 -3.53 15.32
N PRO A 47 -26.14 -3.38 15.68
CA PRO A 47 -27.14 -2.71 14.84
C PRO A 47 -26.89 -1.21 14.63
N ASN A 48 -26.07 -0.60 15.48
CA ASN A 48 -25.71 0.81 15.39
C ASN A 48 -24.51 1.05 14.46
N HIS A 49 -23.84 -0.02 14.03
CA HIS A 49 -22.61 0.08 13.29
C HIS A 49 -22.82 -0.31 11.83
N MET A 50 -22.19 0.46 10.94
CA MET A 50 -21.90 0.05 9.58
C MET A 50 -20.46 -0.49 9.55
N MET A 51 -20.26 -1.68 8.99
CA MET A 51 -18.93 -2.31 8.93
C MET A 51 -18.66 -2.88 7.56
N TYR A 52 -17.45 -2.63 7.05
CA TYR A 52 -16.91 -3.35 5.91
C TYR A 52 -15.68 -4.13 6.37
N LYS A 53 -15.75 -5.46 6.29
CA LYS A 53 -14.67 -6.36 6.72
C LYS A 53 -13.94 -6.94 5.52
N ILE A 54 -12.62 -7.06 5.64
CA ILE A 54 -11.84 -7.94 4.78
C ILE A 54 -11.50 -9.22 5.54
N ASP A 55 -10.97 -10.22 4.84
CA ASP A 55 -10.70 -11.56 5.38
C ASP A 55 -10.04 -11.56 6.77
N THR A 56 -10.61 -12.33 7.69
CA THR A 56 -10.06 -12.55 9.04
C THR A 56 -8.76 -13.34 9.00
N LEU A 57 -7.84 -13.05 9.92
CA LEU A 57 -6.66 -13.87 10.19
C LEU A 57 -6.77 -14.54 11.56
N TYR A 58 -6.05 -15.64 11.75
CA TYR A 58 -6.03 -16.39 13.01
C TYR A 58 -4.58 -16.55 13.48
N SER A 59 -4.37 -16.49 14.79
CA SER A 59 -3.06 -16.77 15.38
C SER A 59 -2.69 -18.25 15.22
N LYS A 60 -1.38 -18.54 15.15
CA LYS A 60 -0.88 -19.92 15.02
C LYS A 60 -1.28 -20.82 16.20
N ASP A 61 -1.37 -20.25 17.39
CA ASP A 61 -1.82 -20.94 18.60
C ASP A 61 -3.33 -21.19 18.61
N GLY A 62 -4.10 -20.54 17.72
CA GLY A 62 -5.56 -20.68 17.64
C GLY A 62 -6.31 -19.97 18.78
N HIS A 63 -5.67 -19.04 19.50
CA HIS A 63 -6.28 -18.30 20.60
C HIS A 63 -6.96 -17.00 20.16
N ARG A 64 -6.49 -16.42 19.04
CA ARG A 64 -6.83 -15.06 18.62
C ARG A 64 -7.31 -15.03 17.17
N ALA A 65 -8.34 -14.24 16.92
CA ALA A 65 -8.74 -13.85 15.57
C ALA A 65 -8.54 -12.34 15.36
N TYR A 66 -8.22 -11.93 14.14
CA TYR A 66 -7.93 -10.55 13.76
C TYR A 66 -8.85 -10.15 12.63
N GLU A 67 -9.87 -9.35 12.94
CA GLU A 67 -10.75 -8.76 11.94
C GLU A 67 -10.21 -7.40 11.51
N PHE A 68 -10.04 -7.21 10.21
CA PHE A 68 -9.65 -5.95 9.62
C PHE A 68 -10.88 -5.29 9.01
N LEU A 69 -11.27 -4.14 9.55
CA LEU A 69 -12.52 -3.50 9.16
C LEU A 69 -12.44 -1.97 9.08
N LEU A 70 -13.33 -1.41 8.26
CA LEU A 70 -13.80 -0.03 8.34
C LEU A 70 -15.11 -0.04 9.12
N GLU A 71 -15.21 0.78 10.17
CA GLU A 71 -16.33 0.84 11.09
C GLU A 71 -16.85 2.28 11.22
N TYR A 72 -18.18 2.42 11.31
CA TYR A 72 -18.85 3.67 11.58
C TYR A 72 -20.07 3.46 12.48
N ASP A 73 -20.08 4.09 13.67
CA ASP A 73 -21.27 4.14 14.54
C ASP A 73 -22.19 5.28 14.10
N ILE A 74 -23.42 4.93 13.71
CA ILE A 74 -24.42 5.88 13.20
C ILE A 74 -24.95 6.85 14.26
N TYR A 75 -24.63 6.65 15.54
CA TYR A 75 -24.99 7.54 16.64
C TYR A 75 -23.84 8.41 17.13
N GLU A 76 -22.61 8.15 16.66
CA GLU A 76 -21.41 8.90 17.03
C GLU A 76 -20.73 9.57 15.81
N PRO A 77 -21.43 10.47 15.09
CA PRO A 77 -20.86 11.15 13.90
C PRO A 77 -19.58 11.93 14.20
N ASN A 78 -19.35 12.35 15.45
CA ASN A 78 -18.12 13.05 15.87
C ASN A 78 -16.87 12.17 15.84
N VAL A 79 -17.02 10.84 15.90
CA VAL A 79 -15.90 9.89 15.79
C VAL A 79 -15.50 9.70 14.33
N GLY A 80 -16.49 9.77 13.42
CA GLY A 80 -16.33 9.55 11.99
C GLY A 80 -16.10 8.07 11.65
N ILE A 81 -15.73 7.80 10.39
CA ILE A 81 -15.32 6.46 9.96
C ILE A 81 -13.91 6.19 10.50
N TYR A 82 -13.69 5.01 11.05
CA TYR A 82 -12.37 4.54 11.45
C TYR A 82 -12.08 3.15 10.95
N TYR A 83 -10.80 2.79 10.91
CA TYR A 83 -10.34 1.49 10.44
C TYR A 83 -9.12 1.01 11.21
N GLY A 84 -8.89 -0.30 11.18
CA GLY A 84 -7.74 -0.92 11.86
C GLY A 84 -7.94 -2.42 12.02
N CYS A 85 -7.37 -2.96 13.08
CA CYS A 85 -7.48 -4.36 13.45
C CYS A 85 -8.24 -4.49 14.78
N LYS A 86 -9.35 -5.21 14.77
CA LYS A 86 -10.06 -5.64 15.98
C LYS A 86 -9.66 -7.10 16.26
N GLY A 87 -8.95 -7.30 17.36
CA GLY A 87 -8.61 -8.60 17.91
C GLY A 87 -9.78 -9.21 18.69
N PHE A 88 -9.92 -10.52 18.59
CA PHE A 88 -10.91 -11.31 19.29
C PHE A 88 -10.22 -12.45 20.02
N THR A 89 -10.49 -12.59 21.32
CA THR A 89 -10.12 -13.77 22.09
C THR A 89 -11.14 -14.88 21.80
N LEU A 90 -10.65 -16.02 21.33
CA LEU A 90 -11.48 -17.18 21.02
C LEU A 90 -11.91 -17.92 22.29
N ASP A 91 -12.97 -18.72 22.19
CA ASP A 91 -13.55 -19.42 23.32
C ASP A 91 -12.54 -20.32 24.04
N GLY A 92 -12.54 -20.27 25.37
CA GLY A 92 -11.67 -21.09 26.22
C GLY A 92 -10.34 -20.43 26.59
N TYR A 93 -10.08 -19.19 26.13
CA TYR A 93 -8.87 -18.44 26.44
C TYR A 93 -9.16 -17.20 27.30
N ASP A 94 -8.15 -16.77 28.07
CA ASP A 94 -8.24 -15.64 28.99
C ASP A 94 -8.04 -14.31 28.26
N HIS A 95 -9.04 -13.44 28.29
CA HIS A 95 -9.02 -12.20 27.51
C HIS A 95 -7.91 -11.24 27.94
N ASP A 96 -7.64 -11.12 29.24
CA ASP A 96 -6.61 -10.22 29.77
C ASP A 96 -5.21 -10.65 29.27
N THR A 97 -4.92 -11.94 29.31
CA THR A 97 -3.69 -12.51 28.74
C THR A 97 -3.58 -12.22 27.24
N GLU A 98 -4.68 -12.37 26.50
CA GLU A 98 -4.65 -12.15 25.05
C GLU A 98 -4.53 -10.66 24.67
N ILE A 99 -5.02 -9.72 25.49
CA ILE A 99 -4.76 -8.28 25.34
C ILE A 99 -3.25 -7.99 25.38
N GLU A 100 -2.50 -8.63 26.28
CA GLU A 100 -1.04 -8.48 26.35
C GLU A 100 -0.37 -8.98 25.06
N ASN A 101 -0.82 -10.13 24.54
CA ASN A 101 -0.31 -10.70 23.29
C ASN A 101 -0.62 -9.79 22.09
N PHE A 102 -1.85 -9.29 21.98
CA PHE A 102 -2.23 -8.34 20.94
C PHE A 102 -1.35 -7.09 20.95
N ASN A 103 -1.05 -6.54 22.13
CA ASN A 103 -0.17 -5.38 22.26
C ASN A 103 1.27 -5.69 21.89
N LYS A 104 1.79 -6.84 22.32
CA LYS A 104 3.15 -7.28 21.99
C LYS A 104 3.33 -7.45 20.48
N GLU A 105 2.39 -8.09 19.82
CA GLU A 105 2.39 -8.26 18.36
C GLU A 105 2.28 -6.91 17.65
N TRP A 106 1.37 -6.04 18.10
CA TRP A 106 1.22 -4.71 17.51
C TRP A 106 2.50 -3.88 17.62
N GLU A 107 3.15 -3.83 18.78
CA GLU A 107 4.40 -3.08 18.94
C GLU A 107 5.54 -3.61 18.06
N GLN A 108 5.56 -4.91 17.74
CA GLN A 108 6.50 -5.47 16.76
C GLN A 108 6.16 -5.04 15.32
N LEU A 109 4.88 -4.96 14.96
CA LEU A 109 4.41 -4.66 13.61
C LEU A 109 4.37 -3.15 13.29
N LYS A 110 4.13 -2.32 14.29
CA LYS A 110 3.81 -0.88 14.17
C LYS A 110 4.82 -0.11 13.32
N GLY A 111 6.11 -0.35 13.50
CA GLY A 111 7.16 0.33 12.72
C GLY A 111 7.11 -0.02 11.22
N LEU A 112 6.92 -1.30 10.91
CA LEU A 112 6.80 -1.80 9.54
C LEU A 112 5.50 -1.30 8.88
N VAL A 113 4.36 -1.43 9.57
CA VAL A 113 3.06 -0.92 9.11
C VAL A 113 3.15 0.57 8.82
N CYS A 114 3.72 1.37 9.73
CA CYS A 114 3.92 2.80 9.52
C CYS A 114 4.75 3.09 8.28
N THR A 115 5.85 2.36 8.08
CA THR A 115 6.73 2.51 6.93
C THR A 115 5.98 2.23 5.62
N ILE A 116 5.23 1.13 5.56
CA ILE A 116 4.46 0.75 4.36
C ILE A 116 3.38 1.79 4.05
N LEU A 117 2.65 2.25 5.05
CA LEU A 117 1.60 3.24 4.87
C LEU A 117 2.20 4.58 4.42
N ASN A 118 3.27 5.08 5.05
CA ASN A 118 3.91 6.33 4.64
C ASN A 118 4.53 6.24 3.23
N ASN A 119 5.07 5.08 2.85
CA ASN A 119 5.59 4.84 1.50
C ASN A 119 4.47 4.85 0.45
N THR A 120 3.34 4.21 0.77
CA THR A 120 2.18 4.10 -0.14
C THR A 120 1.44 5.42 -0.28
N PHE A 121 1.34 6.18 0.80
CA PHE A 121 0.66 7.47 0.87
C PHE A 121 1.65 8.61 1.14
N PRO A 122 2.43 9.00 0.12
CA PRO A 122 3.16 10.25 0.14
C PRO A 122 2.29 11.36 0.74
N GLY A 123 2.85 12.12 1.66
CA GLY A 123 2.15 13.21 2.31
C GLY A 123 1.35 12.90 3.56
N LYS A 124 1.19 11.63 3.92
CA LYS A 124 0.54 11.27 5.18
C LYS A 124 1.61 10.87 6.21
N ASN A 125 1.34 11.19 7.47
CA ASN A 125 2.17 10.76 8.60
C ASN A 125 1.36 9.78 9.46
N PHE A 126 1.45 8.49 9.15
CA PHE A 126 0.71 7.46 9.88
C PHE A 126 1.21 7.25 11.31
N ALA A 127 2.45 7.62 11.63
CA ALA A 127 2.97 7.54 12.99
C ALA A 127 2.13 8.34 13.99
N MET A 128 1.52 9.45 13.53
CA MET A 128 0.64 10.30 14.35
C MET A 128 -0.84 9.92 14.25
N ARG A 129 -1.21 8.92 13.44
CA ARG A 129 -2.60 8.55 13.16
C ARG A 129 -3.06 7.31 13.90
N PHE A 130 -2.14 6.45 14.35
CA PHE A 130 -2.47 5.32 15.19
C PHE A 130 -2.98 5.81 16.55
N LYS A 131 -4.20 5.43 16.90
CA LYS A 131 -4.84 5.74 18.18
C LYS A 131 -4.95 4.46 18.99
N ALA A 132 -4.68 4.57 20.28
CA ALA A 132 -4.94 3.50 21.23
C ALA A 132 -6.45 3.38 21.49
N THR A 133 -6.90 2.18 21.83
CA THR A 133 -8.24 1.97 22.38
C THR A 133 -8.25 2.24 23.87
N ASN A 134 -9.38 2.73 24.37
CA ASN A 134 -9.72 2.72 25.80
C ASN A 134 -10.78 1.65 26.12
N ASN A 135 -11.10 0.80 25.15
CA ASN A 135 -12.14 -0.22 25.21
C ASN A 135 -11.50 -1.62 25.05
N ALA A 136 -11.78 -2.48 26.04
CA ALA A 136 -11.38 -3.88 26.12
C ALA A 136 -12.59 -4.70 26.62
N ASN A 137 -13.69 -4.62 25.87
CA ASN A 137 -14.96 -5.23 26.25
C ASN A 137 -15.19 -6.54 25.50
N ASP A 138 -15.95 -7.45 26.12
CA ASP A 138 -16.63 -8.57 25.47
C ASP A 138 -15.74 -9.40 24.54
N ASN A 139 -14.57 -9.84 25.05
CA ASN A 139 -13.55 -10.62 24.31
C ASN A 139 -12.99 -9.93 23.05
N THR A 140 -13.20 -8.62 22.90
CA THR A 140 -12.71 -7.81 21.79
C THR A 140 -11.70 -6.77 22.25
N TYR A 141 -10.69 -6.53 21.43
CA TYR A 141 -9.67 -5.55 21.72
C TYR A 141 -9.19 -4.88 20.43
N TRP A 142 -8.98 -3.56 20.47
CA TRP A 142 -8.37 -2.81 19.37
C TRP A 142 -6.94 -2.43 19.74
N PRO A 143 -5.89 -3.13 19.24
CA PRO A 143 -4.52 -2.73 19.52
C PRO A 143 -4.22 -1.33 18.98
N PHE A 144 -4.89 -0.95 17.89
CA PHE A 144 -4.92 0.39 17.34
C PHE A 144 -6.12 0.60 16.43
N TRP A 145 -6.45 1.85 16.18
CA TRP A 145 -7.36 2.26 15.11
C TRP A 145 -6.89 3.60 14.50
N ILE A 146 -7.39 3.91 13.30
CA ILE A 146 -7.09 5.14 12.56
C ILE A 146 -8.41 5.76 12.09
N THR A 147 -8.59 7.06 12.31
CA THR A 147 -9.71 7.80 11.71
C THR A 147 -9.45 8.03 10.22
N LEU A 148 -10.43 7.75 9.38
CA LEU A 148 -10.47 8.20 7.99
C LEU A 148 -10.89 9.67 7.98
N GLN A 149 -10.04 10.56 7.47
CA GLN A 149 -10.35 11.99 7.44
C GLN A 149 -11.50 12.27 6.45
N GLU A 150 -12.25 13.36 6.66
CA GLU A 150 -13.45 13.66 5.89
C GLU A 150 -13.16 13.83 4.39
N GLU A 151 -12.03 14.41 4.04
CA GLU A 151 -11.56 14.59 2.66
C GLU A 151 -11.00 13.30 2.03
N GLU A 152 -10.69 12.28 2.83
CA GLU A 152 -10.05 11.06 2.33
C GLU A 152 -11.04 10.11 1.66
N ASP A 153 -10.69 9.62 0.49
CA ASP A 153 -11.47 8.63 -0.22
C ASP A 153 -11.42 7.26 0.50
N ILE A 154 -12.59 6.64 0.67
CA ILE A 154 -12.73 5.42 1.47
C ILE A 154 -12.10 4.21 0.79
N HIS A 155 -12.04 4.16 -0.54
CA HIS A 155 -11.39 3.09 -1.29
C HIS A 155 -9.89 3.35 -1.40
N GLU A 156 -9.53 4.54 -1.85
CA GLU A 156 -8.16 4.88 -2.19
C GLU A 156 -7.27 5.04 -0.94
N VAL A 157 -7.83 5.46 0.20
CA VAL A 157 -7.08 5.58 1.47
C VAL A 157 -7.50 4.50 2.46
N GLY A 158 -8.77 4.49 2.88
CA GLY A 158 -9.24 3.62 3.97
C GLY A 158 -9.05 2.13 3.69
N LEU A 159 -9.70 1.61 2.65
CA LEU A 159 -9.65 0.21 2.27
C LEU A 159 -8.25 -0.23 1.84
N ARG A 160 -7.51 0.64 1.13
CA ARG A 160 -6.13 0.34 0.74
C ARG A 160 -5.22 0.23 1.96
N ALA A 161 -5.27 1.18 2.89
CA ALA A 161 -4.49 1.11 4.13
C ALA A 161 -4.83 -0.14 4.93
N LEU A 162 -6.12 -0.48 5.03
CA LEU A 162 -6.60 -1.68 5.72
C LEU A 162 -6.02 -2.97 5.13
N LYS A 163 -6.00 -3.11 3.80
CA LYS A 163 -5.40 -4.26 3.10
C LYS A 163 -3.89 -4.36 3.35
N LEU A 164 -3.17 -3.25 3.34
CA LEU A 164 -1.73 -3.22 3.60
C LEU A 164 -1.40 -3.62 5.04
N ILE A 165 -2.16 -3.11 6.01
CA ILE A 165 -2.08 -3.52 7.42
C ILE A 165 -2.27 -5.04 7.52
N ARG A 166 -3.33 -5.57 6.92
CA ARG A 166 -3.60 -7.02 6.94
C ARG A 166 -2.45 -7.83 6.34
N ASN A 167 -1.86 -7.38 5.23
CA ASN A 167 -0.76 -8.11 4.58
C ASN A 167 0.44 -8.27 5.53
N VAL A 168 0.75 -7.23 6.32
CA VAL A 168 1.81 -7.28 7.33
C VAL A 168 1.48 -8.28 8.45
N TYR A 169 0.24 -8.23 8.97
CA TYR A 169 -0.22 -9.21 9.96
C TYR A 169 -0.14 -10.64 9.43
N ARG A 170 -0.63 -10.88 8.21
CA ARG A 170 -0.58 -12.19 7.56
C ARG A 170 0.84 -12.72 7.50
N LYS A 171 1.79 -11.90 7.03
CA LYS A 171 3.19 -12.31 6.92
C LYS A 171 3.78 -12.70 8.28
N MET A 172 3.51 -11.92 9.33
CA MET A 172 3.95 -12.26 10.69
C MET A 172 3.32 -13.57 11.17
N LEU A 173 2.00 -13.72 11.01
CA LEU A 173 1.25 -14.89 11.46
C LEU A 173 1.51 -16.17 10.65
N GLU A 174 1.99 -16.07 9.41
CA GLU A 174 2.31 -17.23 8.56
C GLU A 174 3.81 -17.57 8.61
N GLU A 175 4.68 -16.57 8.46
CA GLU A 175 6.11 -16.75 8.19
C GLU A 175 7.02 -16.55 9.43
N ASP A 176 6.51 -16.07 10.57
CA ASP A 176 7.31 -15.66 11.76
C ASP A 176 8.42 -14.62 11.46
N ILE A 177 8.33 -13.92 10.32
CA ILE A 177 9.32 -12.92 9.91
C ILE A 177 8.77 -11.52 10.23
N ILE A 178 9.46 -10.82 11.13
CA ILE A 178 9.19 -9.40 11.42
C ILE A 178 10.47 -8.61 11.16
N GLU A 179 10.52 -7.90 10.02
CA GLU A 179 11.49 -6.83 9.84
C GLU A 179 11.02 -5.61 10.63
N THR A 180 11.57 -5.40 11.82
CA THR A 180 11.36 -4.16 12.58
C THR A 180 12.06 -3.01 11.85
N LYS A 181 11.30 -2.01 11.41
CA LYS A 181 11.83 -0.79 10.80
C LYS A 181 11.57 0.42 11.70
N GLU A 182 12.57 1.28 11.85
CA GLU A 182 12.41 2.58 12.51
C GLU A 182 11.49 3.49 11.69
N PHE A 183 10.81 4.41 12.39
CA PHE A 183 9.87 5.35 11.76
C PHE A 183 10.55 6.22 10.69
N PRO A 184 10.04 6.27 9.45
CA PRO A 184 10.64 7.09 8.41
C PRO A 184 10.38 8.59 8.62
N VAL A 185 11.29 9.42 8.08
CA VAL A 185 11.17 10.89 8.09
C VAL A 185 10.06 11.35 7.13
N PHE A 186 9.13 12.17 7.64
CA PHE A 186 7.96 12.67 6.92
C PHE A 186 8.31 13.57 5.72
N LYS A 187 7.60 13.41 4.60
CA LYS A 187 7.57 14.36 3.46
C LYS A 187 6.12 14.56 2.97
N ASN A 188 5.69 15.82 2.87
CA ASN A 188 4.33 16.19 2.47
C ASN A 188 4.12 16.12 0.92
N ASN A 189 3.17 15.32 0.43
CA ASN A 189 2.71 15.29 -0.98
C ASN A 189 1.33 14.58 -1.13
N PRO A 190 0.21 15.28 -0.91
CA PRO A 190 -1.11 14.68 -0.66
C PRO A 190 -1.76 13.93 -1.85
N ASP A 191 -1.32 14.15 -3.09
CA ASP A 191 -2.07 13.74 -4.31
C ASP A 191 -1.46 12.56 -5.08
N SER A 192 -0.46 11.87 -4.53
CA SER A 192 0.14 10.70 -5.18
C SER A 192 0.15 9.49 -4.27
N THR A 193 -0.31 8.33 -4.75
CA THR A 193 -0.02 7.03 -4.15
C THR A 193 1.11 6.34 -4.89
N SER A 194 1.91 5.57 -4.15
CA SER A 194 2.97 4.72 -4.69
C SER A 194 2.72 3.28 -4.25
N PHE A 195 3.37 2.34 -4.92
CA PHE A 195 3.35 0.91 -4.60
C PHE A 195 1.96 0.27 -4.73
N THR A 196 1.19 0.76 -5.71
CA THR A 196 -0.18 0.32 -6.05
C THR A 196 -0.25 -0.23 -7.47
N GLN A 197 -1.28 -1.03 -7.78
CA GLN A 197 -1.55 -1.51 -9.14
C GLN A 197 -1.67 -0.33 -10.11
N LYS A 198 -2.32 0.75 -9.66
CA LYS A 198 -2.47 1.99 -10.44
C LYS A 198 -1.11 2.61 -10.78
N ALA A 199 -0.18 2.68 -9.83
CA ALA A 199 1.15 3.22 -10.07
C ALA A 199 1.95 2.37 -11.08
N TYR A 200 1.80 1.05 -11.02
CA TYR A 200 2.40 0.15 -12.01
C TYR A 200 1.77 0.27 -13.39
N THR A 201 0.44 0.34 -13.50
CA THR A 201 -0.25 0.55 -14.77
C THR A 201 0.19 1.86 -15.43
N GLN A 202 0.34 2.94 -14.65
CA GLN A 202 0.87 4.22 -15.14
C GLN A 202 2.30 4.10 -15.68
N PHE A 203 3.12 3.21 -15.12
CA PHE A 203 4.44 2.90 -15.67
C PHE A 203 4.32 2.10 -16.97
N ILE A 204 3.47 1.07 -17.02
CA ILE A 204 3.27 0.23 -18.20
C ILE A 204 2.81 1.07 -19.41
N GLU A 205 1.97 2.08 -19.19
CA GLU A 205 1.59 3.06 -20.22
C GLU A 205 2.78 3.82 -20.82
N LYS A 206 3.91 3.94 -20.12
CA LYS A 206 5.14 4.55 -20.66
C LYS A 206 5.86 3.64 -21.67
N LEU A 207 5.54 2.35 -21.67
CA LEU A 207 6.07 1.38 -22.62
C LEU A 207 5.23 1.28 -23.90
N TYR A 208 4.10 2.01 -23.96
CA TYR A 208 3.21 1.99 -25.12
C TYR A 208 3.88 2.60 -26.35
N ILE A 209 3.68 1.93 -27.47
CA ILE A 209 4.15 2.38 -28.78
C ILE A 209 2.97 2.96 -29.53
N TYR A 210 3.22 4.10 -30.17
CA TYR A 210 2.20 4.83 -30.90
C TYR A 210 2.61 4.96 -32.36
N LYS A 211 1.67 4.64 -33.25
CA LYS A 211 1.79 4.88 -34.69
C LYS A 211 0.84 5.98 -35.16
N ARG A 212 1.10 6.50 -36.35
CA ARG A 212 0.25 7.53 -36.96
C ARG A 212 -0.98 6.86 -37.57
N GLY A 213 -2.16 7.15 -37.01
CA GLY A 213 -3.45 6.77 -37.56
C GLY A 213 -4.12 7.92 -38.31
N ARG A 214 -5.29 7.66 -38.91
CA ARG A 214 -6.07 8.65 -39.67
C ARG A 214 -6.57 9.82 -38.81
N MET A 215 -6.90 9.57 -37.54
CA MET A 215 -7.44 10.57 -36.60
C MET A 215 -6.43 11.03 -35.53
N GLY A 216 -5.14 10.74 -35.70
CA GLY A 216 -4.10 11.09 -34.73
C GLY A 216 -3.21 9.91 -34.35
N ARG A 217 -2.60 9.97 -33.16
CA ARG A 217 -1.79 8.87 -32.66
C ARG A 217 -2.70 7.76 -32.15
N ILE A 218 -2.45 6.54 -32.59
CA ILE A 218 -3.11 5.32 -32.10
C ILE A 218 -2.05 4.41 -31.50
N VAL A 219 -2.44 3.60 -30.51
CA VAL A 219 -1.55 2.60 -29.92
C VAL A 219 -1.26 1.53 -30.97
N ASP A 220 -0.01 1.15 -31.08
CA ASP A 220 0.42 -0.01 -31.85
C ASP A 220 0.42 -1.23 -30.92
N GLU A 221 -0.69 -1.97 -30.93
CA GLU A 221 -0.96 -3.03 -29.95
C GLU A 221 0.09 -4.14 -29.97
N GLU A 222 0.53 -4.58 -31.14
CA GLU A 222 1.52 -5.66 -31.27
C GLU A 222 2.88 -5.24 -30.73
N ALA A 223 3.38 -4.07 -31.13
CA ALA A 223 4.63 -3.52 -30.63
C ALA A 223 4.57 -3.24 -29.12
N THR A 224 3.45 -2.70 -28.64
CA THR A 224 3.20 -2.45 -27.22
C THR A 224 3.22 -3.75 -26.41
N LYS A 225 2.52 -4.79 -26.88
CA LYS A 225 2.51 -6.11 -26.24
C LYS A 225 3.93 -6.71 -26.16
N LYS A 226 4.71 -6.60 -27.23
CA LYS A 226 6.11 -7.06 -27.24
C LYS A 226 6.98 -6.32 -26.23
N ASN A 227 6.83 -5.00 -26.13
CA ASN A 227 7.57 -4.19 -25.16
C ASN A 227 7.25 -4.54 -23.71
N ILE A 228 5.96 -4.68 -23.40
CA ILE A 228 5.49 -5.04 -22.08
C ILE A 228 6.00 -6.44 -21.72
N LEU A 229 5.85 -7.41 -22.62
CA LEU A 229 6.34 -8.77 -22.41
C LEU A 229 7.85 -8.81 -22.16
N LEU A 230 8.62 -7.99 -22.88
CA LEU A 230 10.07 -7.89 -22.68
C LEU A 230 10.41 -7.36 -21.27
N PHE A 231 9.70 -6.32 -20.82
CA PHE A 231 9.87 -5.79 -19.47
C PHE A 231 9.45 -6.80 -18.40
N GLU A 232 8.32 -7.47 -18.58
CA GLU A 232 7.85 -8.51 -17.65
C GLU A 232 8.82 -9.69 -17.60
N THR A 233 9.38 -10.11 -18.74
CA THR A 233 10.41 -11.15 -18.81
C THR A 233 11.65 -10.74 -18.02
N PHE A 234 12.14 -9.52 -18.25
CA PHE A 234 13.26 -8.95 -17.50
C PHE A 234 12.99 -8.96 -15.98
N MET A 235 11.84 -8.46 -15.54
CA MET A 235 11.48 -8.40 -14.13
C MET A 235 11.36 -9.80 -13.51
N ASN A 236 10.68 -10.73 -14.19
CA ASN A 236 10.49 -12.10 -13.71
C ASN A 236 11.82 -12.84 -13.57
N ASN A 237 12.74 -12.67 -14.51
CA ASN A 237 14.04 -13.32 -14.45
C ASN A 237 14.97 -12.67 -13.45
N ALA A 238 14.90 -11.34 -13.30
CA ALA A 238 15.60 -10.63 -12.23
C ALA A 238 15.11 -11.13 -10.86
N GLU A 239 13.82 -11.46 -10.74
CA GLU A 239 13.23 -12.06 -9.54
C GLU A 239 13.70 -13.49 -9.29
N LYS A 240 13.69 -14.36 -10.31
CA LYS A 240 14.27 -15.72 -10.18
C LYS A 240 15.74 -15.69 -9.74
N LYS A 241 16.50 -14.70 -10.17
CA LYS A 241 17.91 -14.49 -9.80
C LYS A 241 18.10 -13.72 -8.49
N ARG A 242 17.02 -13.38 -7.78
CA ARG A 242 17.04 -12.65 -6.49
C ARG A 242 17.71 -11.28 -6.57
N ILE A 243 17.66 -10.62 -7.73
CA ILE A 243 18.18 -9.26 -7.92
C ILE A 243 17.14 -8.24 -7.42
N ILE A 244 15.87 -8.51 -7.72
CA ILE A 244 14.70 -7.78 -7.22
C ILE A 244 13.68 -8.82 -6.77
N TYR A 245 12.81 -8.54 -5.83
CA TYR A 245 11.75 -9.49 -5.46
C TYR A 245 10.46 -8.76 -5.13
N ARG A 246 9.35 -9.44 -5.31
CA ARG A 246 8.04 -8.91 -4.97
C ARG A 246 7.90 -8.72 -3.45
N ASP A 247 7.62 -7.50 -3.00
CA ASP A 247 7.28 -7.25 -1.60
C ASP A 247 5.77 -7.38 -1.40
N LEU A 248 5.35 -8.50 -0.81
CA LEU A 248 3.94 -8.86 -0.57
C LEU A 248 3.27 -8.04 0.54
N ASN A 249 4.03 -7.20 1.25
CA ASN A 249 3.44 -6.24 2.18
C ASN A 249 2.73 -5.09 1.43
N TYR A 250 3.15 -4.79 0.21
CA TYR A 250 2.54 -3.79 -0.64
C TYR A 250 1.51 -4.38 -1.61
N GLU A 251 0.64 -3.54 -2.16
CA GLU A 251 -0.27 -3.93 -3.24
C GLU A 251 0.53 -4.24 -4.51
N TYR A 252 1.47 -3.34 -4.85
CA TYR A 252 2.33 -3.51 -6.02
C TYR A 252 3.73 -2.91 -5.89
N ALA A 253 4.65 -3.66 -5.26
CA ALA A 253 6.06 -3.26 -5.12
C ALA A 253 7.05 -4.40 -5.39
N TRP A 254 8.22 -4.04 -5.94
CA TRP A 254 9.43 -4.86 -5.87
C TRP A 254 10.47 -4.17 -5.00
N GLN A 255 11.33 -4.93 -4.35
CA GLN A 255 12.46 -4.43 -3.62
C GLN A 255 13.75 -4.96 -4.25
N VAL A 256 14.72 -4.07 -4.46
CA VAL A 256 16.07 -4.45 -4.89
C VAL A 256 16.77 -5.20 -3.77
N GLN A 257 17.49 -6.27 -4.07
CA GLN A 257 18.27 -7.03 -3.10
C GLN A 257 19.75 -7.02 -3.48
N GLU A 258 20.64 -6.96 -2.49
CA GLU A 258 22.12 -7.05 -2.63
C GLU A 258 22.79 -5.92 -3.45
N TYR A 259 22.03 -5.14 -4.21
CA TYR A 259 22.50 -4.08 -5.10
C TYR A 259 22.35 -2.71 -4.47
N SER A 260 23.34 -1.83 -4.65
CA SER A 260 23.23 -0.45 -4.21
C SER A 260 22.23 0.34 -5.06
N ASN A 261 21.91 1.57 -4.65
CA ASN A 261 21.12 2.48 -5.48
C ASN A 261 21.79 2.74 -6.84
N SER A 262 23.13 2.79 -6.89
CA SER A 262 23.88 2.94 -8.13
C SER A 262 23.71 1.73 -9.04
N ASP A 263 23.71 0.52 -8.48
CA ASP A 263 23.53 -0.72 -9.23
C ASP A 263 22.11 -0.83 -9.80
N PHE A 264 21.09 -0.40 -9.04
CA PHE A 264 19.74 -0.22 -9.56
C PHE A 264 19.71 0.75 -10.76
N ILE A 265 20.37 1.91 -10.66
CA ILE A 265 20.44 2.88 -11.76
C ILE A 265 21.11 2.24 -12.99
N ARG A 266 22.20 1.50 -12.79
CA ARG A 266 22.98 0.87 -13.86
C ARG A 266 22.19 -0.23 -14.56
N LEU A 267 21.57 -1.13 -13.80
CA LEU A 267 20.75 -2.22 -14.31
C LEU A 267 19.59 -1.70 -15.17
N PHE A 268 18.79 -0.78 -14.64
CA PHE A 268 17.65 -0.23 -15.39
C PHE A 268 18.12 0.64 -16.56
N SER A 269 19.24 1.35 -16.43
CA SER A 269 19.80 2.09 -17.57
C SER A 269 20.25 1.16 -18.69
N ALA A 270 20.90 0.04 -18.37
CA ALA A 270 21.28 -0.95 -19.36
C ALA A 270 20.05 -1.60 -20.02
N PHE A 271 19.00 -1.93 -19.26
CA PHE A 271 17.77 -2.49 -19.80
C PHE A 271 17.06 -1.53 -20.76
N PHE A 272 16.86 -0.27 -20.34
CA PHE A 272 16.21 0.71 -21.21
C PHE A 272 17.11 1.10 -22.40
N GLN A 273 18.44 1.07 -22.26
CA GLN A 273 19.35 1.25 -23.39
C GLN A 273 19.22 0.10 -24.39
N TYR A 274 19.14 -1.15 -23.92
CA TYR A 274 18.84 -2.30 -24.79
C TYR A 274 17.55 -2.08 -25.58
N MET A 275 16.47 -1.62 -24.92
CA MET A 275 15.22 -1.30 -25.61
C MET A 275 15.40 -0.19 -26.67
N ALA A 276 16.17 0.85 -26.37
CA ALA A 276 16.42 1.96 -27.29
C ALA A 276 17.23 1.50 -28.52
N ASP A 277 18.29 0.72 -28.30
CA ASP A 277 19.16 0.18 -29.34
C ASP A 277 18.39 -0.75 -30.31
N HIS A 278 17.32 -1.39 -29.83
CA HIS A 278 16.43 -2.24 -30.63
C HIS A 278 15.16 -1.50 -31.12
N HIS A 279 15.14 -0.17 -31.06
CA HIS A 279 14.03 0.69 -31.51
C HIS A 279 12.68 0.39 -30.83
N LEU A 280 12.72 -0.17 -29.63
CA LEU A 280 11.53 -0.49 -28.82
C LEU A 280 11.05 0.70 -28.02
N ILE A 281 11.89 1.70 -27.73
CA ILE A 281 11.50 2.94 -27.06
C ILE A 281 12.15 4.16 -27.73
N LYS A 282 11.64 5.35 -27.39
CA LYS A 282 12.22 6.61 -27.85
C LYS A 282 13.49 6.96 -27.07
N THR A 283 14.47 7.49 -27.79
CA THR A 283 15.68 8.10 -27.22
C THR A 283 15.43 9.56 -26.82
N ARG A 284 16.27 10.09 -25.94
CA ARG A 284 16.30 11.51 -25.59
C ARG A 284 16.91 12.30 -26.74
N GLY A 285 16.06 12.96 -27.52
CA GLY A 285 16.53 13.75 -28.67
C GLY A 285 17.34 12.90 -29.64
N THR A 286 18.45 13.45 -30.15
CA THR A 286 19.32 12.82 -31.15
C THR A 286 20.51 12.06 -30.55
N THR A 287 20.63 11.97 -29.22
CA THR A 287 21.85 11.45 -28.57
C THR A 287 21.95 9.93 -28.53
N GLY A 288 20.90 9.20 -28.93
CA GLY A 288 20.85 7.73 -28.83
C GLY A 288 20.63 7.21 -27.40
N VAL A 289 20.61 8.07 -26.38
CA VAL A 289 20.43 7.67 -24.98
C VAL A 289 18.95 7.37 -24.70
N ALA A 290 18.67 6.25 -24.06
CA ALA A 290 17.31 5.85 -23.68
C ALA A 290 16.59 6.90 -22.82
N ASN A 291 15.30 7.13 -23.10
CA ASN A 291 14.45 7.95 -22.24
C ASN A 291 13.77 7.11 -21.16
N ILE A 292 14.39 7.05 -19.99
CA ILE A 292 13.94 6.21 -18.87
C ILE A 292 12.89 6.95 -18.01
N PRO A 293 11.71 6.36 -17.74
CA PRO A 293 10.67 6.93 -16.90
C PRO A 293 10.98 6.72 -15.41
N TRP A 294 12.05 7.37 -14.91
CA TRP A 294 12.55 7.19 -13.53
C TRP A 294 11.51 7.49 -12.45
N LYS A 295 10.66 8.50 -12.68
CA LYS A 295 9.61 8.90 -11.73
C LYS A 295 8.57 7.81 -11.56
N GLU A 296 8.20 7.14 -12.65
CA GLU A 296 7.24 6.05 -12.64
C GLU A 296 7.87 4.76 -12.10
N LEU A 297 9.13 4.46 -12.45
CA LEU A 297 9.89 3.33 -11.88
C LEU A 297 9.99 3.41 -10.34
N SER A 298 10.32 4.58 -9.81
CA SER A 298 10.45 4.78 -8.35
C SER A 298 9.13 4.63 -7.58
N ARG A 299 7.98 4.57 -8.28
CA ARG A 299 6.67 4.39 -7.65
C ARG A 299 6.27 2.93 -7.46
N PHE A 300 7.03 1.96 -7.97
CA PHE A 300 6.75 0.54 -7.70
C PHE A 300 8.01 -0.28 -7.41
N ILE A 301 9.18 0.34 -7.37
CA ILE A 301 10.43 -0.29 -6.96
C ILE A 301 11.01 0.44 -5.74
N LEU A 302 11.35 -0.34 -4.71
CA LEU A 302 11.94 0.08 -3.46
C LEU A 302 13.45 -0.15 -3.49
N SER A 303 14.16 0.71 -2.76
CA SER A 303 15.57 0.51 -2.46
C SER A 303 15.81 -0.73 -1.59
N PRO A 304 17.05 -1.22 -1.45
CA PRO A 304 17.36 -2.39 -0.62
C PRO A 304 16.99 -2.25 0.85
N LYS A 305 16.81 -1.02 1.34
CA LYS A 305 16.35 -0.75 2.70
C LYS A 305 14.81 -0.74 2.81
N GLY A 306 14.09 -1.05 1.73
CA GLY A 306 12.63 -0.93 1.64
C GLY A 306 12.14 0.52 1.68
N LEU A 307 13.00 1.48 1.30
CA LEU A 307 12.65 2.89 1.23
C LEU A 307 12.34 3.31 -0.21
N PRO A 308 11.37 4.21 -0.44
CA PRO A 308 11.10 4.77 -1.75
C PRO A 308 12.32 5.51 -2.26
N TYR A 309 12.57 5.40 -3.56
CA TYR A 309 13.60 6.22 -4.17
C TYR A 309 13.13 7.69 -4.25
N GLY A 310 13.88 8.58 -3.61
CA GLY A 310 13.64 10.02 -3.63
C GLY A 310 14.57 10.77 -4.60
N GLU A 311 14.82 12.05 -4.31
CA GLU A 311 15.78 12.89 -5.06
C GLU A 311 17.20 12.29 -5.16
N SER A 312 17.54 11.34 -4.29
CA SER A 312 18.80 10.59 -4.32
C SER A 312 19.06 9.88 -5.65
N LEU A 313 18.03 9.36 -6.34
CA LEU A 313 18.23 8.79 -7.68
C LEU A 313 18.68 9.85 -8.68
N ARG A 314 18.16 11.07 -8.57
CA ARG A 314 18.47 12.15 -9.50
C ARG A 314 19.92 12.64 -9.31
N THR A 315 20.38 12.73 -8.06
CA THR A 315 21.75 13.17 -7.74
C THR A 315 22.79 12.09 -7.98
N GLN A 316 22.45 10.80 -7.76
CA GLN A 316 23.38 9.68 -7.96
C GLN A 316 23.50 9.24 -9.42
N LYS A 317 22.59 9.68 -10.31
CA LYS A 317 22.51 9.18 -11.68
C LYS A 317 23.75 9.45 -12.51
N GLU A 318 24.29 10.67 -12.45
CA GLU A 318 25.45 11.04 -13.26
C GLU A 318 26.67 10.23 -12.84
N ASP A 319 26.93 10.16 -11.53
CA ASP A 319 28.03 9.37 -10.97
C ASP A 319 27.86 7.87 -11.22
N ALA A 320 26.65 7.33 -11.03
CA ALA A 320 26.38 5.91 -11.23
C ALA A 320 26.60 5.46 -12.68
N LEU A 321 26.39 6.35 -13.65
CA LEU A 321 26.57 6.10 -15.08
C LEU A 321 27.96 6.46 -15.60
N CYS A 322 28.78 7.15 -14.81
CA CYS A 322 30.19 7.39 -15.09
C CYS A 322 31.00 6.13 -14.79
N MET A 323 30.97 5.18 -15.72
CA MET A 323 31.56 3.85 -15.57
C MET A 323 32.64 3.59 -16.62
N PRO A 324 33.69 2.82 -16.29
CA PRO A 324 34.63 2.32 -17.29
C PRO A 324 33.96 1.29 -18.21
N ASP A 325 34.49 1.12 -19.42
CA ASP A 325 33.87 0.29 -20.48
C ASP A 325 33.65 -1.19 -20.10
N ASN A 326 34.44 -1.74 -19.18
CA ASN A 326 34.24 -3.09 -18.65
C ASN A 326 32.98 -3.19 -17.79
N GLU A 327 32.70 -2.20 -16.95
CA GLU A 327 31.50 -2.13 -16.13
C GLU A 327 30.26 -1.92 -17.00
N VAL A 328 30.34 -1.05 -18.01
CA VAL A 328 29.25 -0.86 -18.99
C VAL A 328 28.91 -2.18 -19.69
N ARG A 329 29.93 -2.95 -20.09
CA ARG A 329 29.74 -4.28 -20.70
C ARG A 329 29.09 -5.26 -19.73
N HIS A 330 29.56 -5.32 -18.48
CA HIS A 330 28.98 -6.19 -17.45
C HIS A 330 27.45 -6.01 -17.32
N TRP A 331 26.96 -4.77 -17.19
CA TRP A 331 25.52 -4.51 -17.05
C TRP A 331 24.72 -4.85 -18.31
N ARG A 332 25.29 -4.66 -19.50
CA ARG A 332 24.66 -5.06 -20.77
C ARG A 332 24.56 -6.58 -20.90
N ASP A 333 25.63 -7.29 -20.56
CA ASP A 333 25.67 -8.76 -20.60
C ASP A 333 24.66 -9.34 -19.60
N LEU A 334 24.58 -8.77 -18.39
CA LEU A 334 23.58 -9.16 -17.39
C LEU A 334 22.14 -8.95 -17.89
N VAL A 335 21.84 -7.80 -18.51
CA VAL A 335 20.52 -7.55 -19.10
C VAL A 335 20.20 -8.55 -20.20
N GLN A 336 21.16 -8.81 -21.11
CA GLN A 336 20.94 -9.76 -22.19
C GLN A 336 20.64 -11.16 -21.64
N HIS A 337 21.39 -11.59 -20.63
CA HIS A 337 21.16 -12.85 -19.94
C HIS A 337 19.76 -12.91 -19.29
N LEU A 338 19.33 -11.83 -18.62
CA LEU A 338 18.00 -11.71 -18.02
C LEU A 338 16.85 -11.70 -19.04
N LEU A 339 17.11 -11.46 -20.32
CA LEU A 339 16.10 -11.47 -21.38
C LEU A 339 15.97 -12.81 -22.10
N THR A 340 16.95 -13.71 -21.93
CA THR A 340 17.04 -14.95 -22.71
C THR A 340 16.77 -16.23 -21.91
N GLU A 341 16.91 -16.19 -20.59
CA GLU A 341 16.57 -17.29 -19.67
C GLU A 341 15.10 -17.24 -19.20
#